data_AF-A0A7J3B9N4-F1
#
_entry.id   AF-A0A7J3B9N4-F1
#
_cell.length_a   1.000
_cell.length_b   1.000
_cell.length_c   1.000
_cell.angle_alpha   90.00
_cell.angle_beta   90.00
_cell.angle_gamma   90.00
#
_symmetry.space_group_name_H-M   'P 1'
#
loop_
_entity.id
_entity.type
_entity.pdbx_description
1 polymer ?
#
loop_
_entity_poly.entity_id
_entity_poly.type
_entity_poly.pdbx_seq_one_letter_code
_entity_poly.pdbx_strand_id
1 'polypeptide(L)'
;MTTEEEIKAKIDALEKEKAELIDRIKKINRRLRYKLYEKKALEPFLEKTKDVAIEPIKRKKRILEFKIATQAYTPKLEKEWLKEVKKIDKELEGLHEIEKARRKSKYIEQDIEEAKKEISEIETNLKKLREDLKKLYGTMRELRNAARKAASAEKREEGELVALGDLALIEKEE
;
A
#
# COMPACT_ATOMS: atom_id res chain seq x y z
N MET A 1 -4.33 -29.32 24.65
CA MET A 1 -5.56 -28.63 24.26
C MET A 1 -5.27 -27.14 24.28
N THR A 2 -5.50 -26.40 23.19
CA THR A 2 -5.30 -24.94 23.22
C THR A 2 -6.28 -24.32 24.20
N THR A 3 -5.79 -23.60 25.20
CA THR A 3 -6.64 -22.97 26.22
C THR A 3 -7.40 -21.77 25.61
N GLU A 4 -8.55 -21.40 26.19
CA GLU A 4 -9.31 -20.22 25.71
C GLU A 4 -8.44 -18.94 25.74
N GLU A 5 -7.49 -18.88 26.67
CA GLU A 5 -6.52 -17.81 26.81
C GLU A 5 -5.51 -17.74 25.65
N GLU A 6 -5.02 -18.88 25.18
CA GLU A 6 -4.14 -18.93 23.98
C GLU A 6 -4.86 -18.45 22.71
N ILE A 7 -6.16 -18.76 22.58
CA ILE A 7 -6.95 -18.30 21.43
C ILE A 7 -7.20 -16.79 21.51
N LYS A 8 -7.50 -16.25 22.70
CA LYS A 8 -7.62 -14.80 22.93
C LYS A 8 -6.32 -14.07 22.58
N ALA A 9 -5.18 -14.56 23.07
CA ALA A 9 -3.88 -13.96 22.77
C ALA A 9 -3.57 -13.94 21.27
N LYS A 10 -3.93 -15.01 20.54
CA LYS A 10 -3.79 -15.07 19.07
C LYS A 10 -4.72 -14.09 18.37
N ILE A 11 -5.96 -13.94 18.83
CA ILE A 11 -6.92 -12.96 18.29
C ILE A 11 -6.37 -11.54 18.49
N ASP A 12 -5.92 -11.20 19.70
CA ASP A 12 -5.39 -9.87 20.01
C ASP A 12 -4.14 -9.54 19.17
N ALA A 13 -3.27 -10.53 18.94
CA ALA A 13 -2.10 -10.37 18.08
C ALA A 13 -2.51 -10.06 16.62
N LEU A 14 -3.43 -10.85 16.07
CA LEU A 14 -3.92 -10.65 14.69
C LEU A 14 -4.71 -9.33 14.54
N GLU A 15 -5.41 -8.87 15.58
CA GLU A 15 -6.07 -7.58 15.58
C GLU A 15 -5.09 -6.41 15.58
N LYS A 16 -3.97 -6.53 16.32
CA LYS A 16 -2.86 -5.56 16.25
C LYS A 16 -2.24 -5.51 14.86
N GLU A 17 -1.91 -6.66 14.29
CA GLU A 17 -1.37 -6.75 12.91
C GLU A 17 -2.32 -6.13 11.89
N LYS A 18 -3.62 -6.44 12.00
CA LYS A 18 -4.66 -5.83 11.16
C LYS A 18 -4.70 -4.31 11.31
N ALA A 19 -4.62 -3.79 12.54
CA ALA A 19 -4.61 -2.35 12.79
C ALA A 19 -3.38 -1.67 12.16
N GLU A 20 -2.19 -2.27 12.31
CA GLU A 20 -0.97 -1.78 11.68
C GLU A 20 -1.07 -1.72 10.16
N LEU A 21 -1.59 -2.77 9.53
CA LEU A 21 -1.79 -2.81 8.07
C LEU A 21 -2.79 -1.76 7.60
N ILE A 22 -3.86 -1.52 8.36
CA ILE A 22 -4.82 -0.45 8.07
C ILE A 22 -4.14 0.92 8.15
N ASP A 23 -3.30 1.15 9.15
CA ASP A 23 -2.58 2.42 9.29
C ASP A 23 -1.52 2.62 8.20
N ARG A 24 -0.86 1.55 7.74
CA ARG A 24 0.00 1.58 6.55
C ARG A 24 -0.81 1.99 5.31
N ILE A 25 -1.98 1.37 5.07
CA ILE A 25 -2.87 1.76 3.97
C ILE A 25 -3.28 3.23 4.07
N LYS A 26 -3.64 3.73 5.26
CA LYS A 26 -3.98 5.16 5.43
C LYS A 26 -2.82 6.07 5.03
N LYS A 27 -1.58 5.72 5.42
CA LYS A 27 -0.38 6.49 5.06
C LYS A 27 -0.15 6.47 3.54
N ILE A 28 -0.24 5.31 2.90
CA ILE A 28 -0.08 5.17 1.44
C ILE A 28 -1.19 5.95 0.72
N ASN A 29 -2.45 5.84 1.14
CA ASN A 29 -3.56 6.58 0.56
C ASN A 29 -3.40 8.10 0.66
N ARG A 30 -2.85 8.61 1.78
CA ARG A 30 -2.51 10.04 1.89
C ARG A 30 -1.48 10.43 0.83
N ARG A 31 -0.37 9.68 0.73
CA ARG A 31 0.67 9.92 -0.28
C ARG A 31 0.11 9.87 -1.71
N LEU A 32 -0.69 8.86 -2.00
CA LEU A 32 -1.33 8.67 -3.31
C LEU A 32 -2.25 9.84 -3.67
N ARG A 33 -3.04 10.37 -2.72
CA ARG A 33 -3.84 11.59 -2.94
C ARG A 33 -2.96 12.78 -3.31
N TYR A 34 -1.88 13.02 -2.57
CA TYR A 34 -0.95 14.11 -2.89
C TYR A 34 -0.36 13.94 -4.30
N LYS A 35 0.09 12.74 -4.65
CA LYS A 35 0.65 12.44 -5.99
C LYS A 35 -0.37 12.64 -7.11
N LEU A 36 -1.63 12.26 -6.88
CA LEU A 36 -2.71 12.53 -7.84
C LEU A 36 -2.96 14.02 -8.02
N TYR A 37 -2.91 14.81 -6.95
CA TYR A 37 -3.02 16.27 -7.05
C TYR A 37 -1.82 16.87 -7.80
N GLU A 38 -0.60 16.39 -7.54
CA GLU A 38 0.59 16.82 -8.28
C GLU A 38 0.46 16.52 -9.78
N LYS A 39 -0.01 15.32 -10.14
CA LYS A 39 -0.26 14.94 -11.54
C LYS A 39 -1.29 15.88 -12.17
N LYS A 40 -2.44 16.08 -11.50
CA LYS A 40 -3.51 16.96 -11.97
C LYS A 40 -3.05 18.41 -12.12
N ALA A 41 -2.14 18.88 -11.29
CA ALA A 41 -1.56 20.22 -11.40
C ALA A 41 -0.60 20.35 -12.61
N LEU A 42 0.09 19.27 -12.98
CA LEU A 42 1.01 19.25 -14.12
C LEU A 42 0.32 19.05 -15.47
N GLU A 43 -0.84 18.40 -15.50
CA GLU A 43 -1.61 18.11 -16.72
C GLU A 43 -1.81 19.34 -17.63
N PRO A 44 -2.32 20.50 -17.16
CA PRO A 44 -2.53 21.67 -18.02
C PRO A 44 -1.25 22.22 -18.66
N PHE A 45 -0.12 22.08 -17.97
CA PHE A 45 1.18 22.52 -18.49
C PHE A 45 1.72 21.55 -19.55
N LEU A 46 1.54 20.24 -19.33
CA LEU A 46 1.98 19.20 -20.25
C LEU A 46 1.14 19.16 -21.53
N GLU A 47 -0.15 19.42 -21.44
CA GLU A 47 -1.05 19.52 -22.60
C GLU A 47 -0.65 20.68 -23.52
N LYS A 48 -0.39 21.86 -22.95
CA LYS A 48 0.08 23.04 -23.71
C LYS A 48 1.44 22.83 -24.37
N THR A 49 2.27 21.95 -23.81
CA THR A 49 3.65 21.73 -24.25
C THR A 49 3.83 20.39 -24.97
N LYS A 50 2.74 19.73 -25.39
CA LYS A 50 2.77 18.40 -26.00
C LYS A 50 3.57 18.39 -27.32
N ASP A 51 3.40 19.41 -28.14
CA ASP A 51 3.99 19.48 -29.49
C ASP A 51 5.46 19.92 -29.49
N VAL A 52 5.98 20.33 -28.33
CA VAL A 52 7.35 20.83 -28.22
C VAL A 52 8.34 19.65 -28.28
N ALA A 53 9.08 19.58 -29.39
CA ALA A 53 10.09 18.56 -29.63
C ALA A 53 11.48 19.05 -29.23
N ILE A 54 11.97 18.56 -28.08
CA ILE A 54 13.29 18.94 -27.51
C ILE A 54 14.43 18.15 -28.17
N GLU A 55 14.17 16.89 -28.55
CA GLU A 55 15.20 15.97 -29.08
C GLU A 55 15.87 16.46 -30.38
N PRO A 56 15.15 17.04 -31.37
CA PRO A 56 15.78 17.59 -32.57
C PRO A 56 16.78 18.71 -32.25
N ILE A 57 16.47 19.56 -31.28
CA ILE A 57 17.33 20.70 -30.89
C ILE A 57 18.60 20.17 -30.19
N LYS A 58 18.47 19.20 -29.29
CA LYS A 58 19.62 18.50 -28.69
C LYS A 58 20.49 17.80 -29.74
N ARG A 59 19.88 17.21 -30.76
CA ARG A 59 20.62 16.56 -31.86
C ARG A 59 21.38 17.59 -32.69
N LYS A 60 20.77 18.74 -33.02
CA LYS A 60 21.46 19.85 -33.70
C LYS A 60 22.66 20.36 -32.91
N LYS A 61 22.50 20.55 -31.60
CA LYS A 61 23.61 20.93 -30.70
C LYS A 61 24.77 19.94 -30.79
N ARG A 62 24.50 18.64 -30.59
CA ARG A 62 25.52 17.57 -30.67
C ARG A 62 26.25 17.53 -32.01
N ILE A 63 25.53 17.74 -33.12
CA ILE A 63 26.13 17.79 -34.46
C ILE A 63 27.07 18.99 -34.60
N LEU A 64 26.67 20.17 -34.11
CA LEU A 64 27.52 21.37 -34.17
C LEU A 64 28.75 21.25 -33.27
N GLU A 65 28.60 20.70 -32.06
CA GLU A 65 29.74 20.41 -31.17
C GLU A 65 30.72 19.43 -31.83
N PHE A 66 30.20 18.38 -32.47
CA PHE A 66 31.02 17.43 -33.22
C PHE A 66 31.75 18.10 -34.40
N LYS A 67 31.06 18.96 -35.15
CA LYS A 67 31.68 19.74 -36.26
C LYS A 67 32.77 20.67 -35.74
N ILE A 68 32.55 21.35 -34.61
CA ILE A 68 33.57 22.18 -33.97
C ILE A 68 34.79 21.33 -33.61
N ALA A 69 34.59 20.16 -33.01
CA ALA A 69 35.70 19.29 -32.59
C ALA A 69 36.49 18.67 -33.77
N THR A 70 35.86 18.43 -34.92
CA THR A 70 36.46 17.64 -36.01
C THR A 70 36.74 18.42 -37.29
N GLN A 71 35.99 19.49 -37.57
CA GLN A 71 35.99 20.20 -38.85
C GLN A 71 36.32 21.69 -38.73
N ALA A 72 36.63 22.19 -37.53
CA ALA A 72 36.98 23.60 -37.33
C ALA A 72 38.44 23.86 -37.71
N TYR A 73 38.73 23.86 -39.01
CA TYR A 73 40.08 24.10 -39.52
C TYR A 73 40.50 25.57 -39.49
N THR A 74 39.54 26.50 -39.33
CA THR A 74 39.82 27.94 -39.24
C THR A 74 39.13 28.61 -38.04
N PRO A 75 39.75 29.62 -37.41
CA PRO A 75 39.15 30.35 -36.29
C PRO A 75 37.86 31.10 -36.64
N LYS A 76 37.64 31.42 -37.92
CA LYS A 76 36.40 32.06 -38.39
C LYS A 76 35.23 31.08 -38.37
N LEU A 77 35.42 29.87 -38.91
CA LEU A 77 34.42 28.80 -38.87
C LEU A 77 34.08 28.40 -37.44
N GLU A 78 35.09 28.28 -36.59
CA GLU A 78 34.89 27.96 -35.17
C GLU A 78 34.02 29.01 -34.46
N LYS A 79 34.29 30.30 -34.69
CA LYS A 79 33.49 31.41 -34.13
C LYS A 79 32.05 31.42 -34.64
N GLU A 80 31.81 31.06 -35.90
CA GLU A 80 30.46 30.98 -36.46
C GLU A 80 29.65 29.85 -35.83
N TRP A 81 30.21 28.64 -35.77
CA TRP A 81 29.55 27.51 -35.13
C TRP A 81 29.36 27.74 -33.62
N LEU A 82 30.31 28.37 -32.92
CA LEU A 82 30.13 28.77 -31.52
C LEU A 82 28.97 29.74 -31.31
N LYS A 83 28.72 30.67 -32.26
CA LYS A 83 27.54 31.55 -32.20
C LYS A 83 26.25 30.76 -32.37
N GLU A 84 26.22 29.77 -33.25
CA GLU A 84 25.06 28.89 -33.45
C GLU A 84 24.79 28.02 -32.23
N VAL A 85 25.84 27.42 -31.62
CA VAL A 85 25.70 26.67 -30.37
C VAL A 85 25.12 27.56 -29.27
N LYS A 86 25.61 28.80 -29.11
CA LYS A 86 25.06 29.75 -28.13
C LYS A 86 23.58 30.09 -28.37
N LYS A 87 23.13 30.13 -29.63
CA LYS A 87 21.70 30.33 -29.94
C LYS A 87 20.89 29.11 -29.51
N ILE A 88 21.37 27.91 -29.84
CA ILE A 88 20.72 26.66 -29.47
C ILE A 88 20.69 26.47 -27.94
N ASP A 89 21.73 26.91 -27.23
CA ASP A 89 21.75 26.87 -25.76
C ASP A 89 20.64 27.72 -25.14
N LYS A 90 20.43 28.94 -25.66
CA LYS A 90 19.31 29.80 -25.23
C LYS A 90 17.95 29.17 -25.53
N GLU A 91 17.81 28.52 -26.68
CA GLU A 91 16.59 27.78 -27.02
C GLU A 91 16.37 26.60 -26.05
N LEU A 92 17.43 25.86 -25.70
CA LEU A 92 17.36 24.74 -24.76
C LEU A 92 17.07 25.16 -23.32
N GLU A 93 17.54 26.33 -22.88
CA GLU A 93 17.23 26.89 -21.56
C GLU A 93 15.71 27.06 -21.38
N GLY A 94 15.01 27.62 -22.37
CA GLY A 94 13.55 27.76 -22.34
C GLY A 94 12.80 26.43 -22.38
N LEU A 95 13.41 25.37 -22.92
CA LEU A 95 12.84 24.03 -23.01
C LEU A 95 13.13 23.16 -21.77
N HIS A 96 14.04 23.59 -20.92
CA HIS A 96 14.49 22.83 -19.76
C HIS A 96 13.37 22.60 -18.75
N GLU A 97 12.48 23.58 -18.58
CA GLU A 97 11.30 23.49 -17.71
C GLU A 97 10.31 22.43 -18.19
N ILE A 98 10.10 22.35 -19.50
CA ILE A 98 9.23 21.35 -20.14
C ILE A 98 9.80 19.95 -19.93
N GLU A 99 11.11 19.78 -20.11
CA GLU A 99 11.76 18.49 -19.87
C GLU A 99 11.67 18.08 -18.39
N LYS A 100 11.89 19.02 -17.47
CA LYS A 100 11.72 18.77 -16.02
C LYS A 100 10.29 18.35 -15.69
N ALA A 101 9.29 19.05 -16.22
CA ALA A 101 7.89 18.71 -15.99
C ALA A 101 7.54 17.32 -16.53
N ARG A 102 8.00 16.97 -17.75
CA ARG A 102 7.80 15.63 -18.33
C ARG A 102 8.45 14.53 -17.49
N ARG A 103 9.67 14.75 -17.01
CA ARG A 103 10.35 13.80 -16.11
C ARG A 103 9.60 13.66 -14.78
N LYS A 104 9.21 14.78 -14.16
CA LYS A 104 8.44 14.78 -12.92
C LYS A 104 7.11 14.04 -13.07
N SER A 105 6.41 14.23 -14.20
CA SER A 105 5.19 13.48 -14.51
C SER A 105 5.42 11.97 -14.53
N LYS A 106 6.49 11.51 -15.20
CA LYS A 106 6.83 10.08 -15.25
C LYS A 106 7.10 9.50 -13.86
N TYR A 107 7.85 10.21 -13.02
CA TYR A 107 8.11 9.77 -11.65
C TYR A 107 6.83 9.73 -10.80
N ILE A 108 5.95 10.73 -10.95
CA ILE A 108 4.65 10.72 -10.27
C ILE A 108 3.79 9.52 -10.71
N GLU A 109 3.82 9.16 -11.99
CA GLU A 109 3.10 7.99 -12.49
C GLU A 109 3.65 6.68 -11.90
N GLN A 110 4.97 6.54 -11.85
CA GLN A 110 5.63 5.40 -11.19
C GLN A 110 5.26 5.33 -9.70
N ASP A 111 5.34 6.44 -8.97
CA ASP A 111 4.97 6.51 -7.56
C ASP A 111 3.50 6.09 -7.32
N ILE A 112 2.59 6.48 -8.23
CA ILE A 112 1.16 6.12 -8.14
C ILE A 112 0.97 4.62 -8.40
N GLU A 113 1.67 4.05 -9.39
CA GLU A 113 1.60 2.63 -9.69
C GLU A 113 2.16 1.77 -8.55
N GLU A 114 3.30 2.15 -7.99
CA GLU A 114 3.91 1.48 -6.83
C GLU A 114 2.98 1.54 -5.62
N ALA A 115 2.44 2.71 -5.29
CA ALA A 115 1.49 2.85 -4.18
C ALA A 115 0.23 2.00 -4.37
N LYS A 116 -0.28 1.85 -5.60
CA LYS A 116 -1.42 0.97 -5.89
C LYS A 116 -1.07 -0.51 -5.70
N LYS A 117 0.12 -0.93 -6.13
CA LYS A 117 0.61 -2.31 -5.92
C LYS A 117 0.73 -2.62 -4.43
N GLU A 118 1.37 -1.74 -3.67
CA GLU A 118 1.49 -1.88 -2.21
C GLU A 118 0.13 -1.99 -1.52
N ILE A 119 -0.84 -1.14 -1.89
CA ILE A 119 -2.21 -1.23 -1.35
C ILE A 119 -2.82 -2.59 -1.67
N SER A 120 -2.71 -3.05 -2.92
CA SER A 120 -3.28 -4.34 -3.33
C SER A 120 -2.69 -5.52 -2.54
N GLU A 121 -1.38 -5.51 -2.29
CA GLU A 121 -0.71 -6.54 -1.49
C GLU A 121 -1.21 -6.51 -0.04
N ILE A 122 -1.31 -5.33 0.58
CA ILE A 122 -1.84 -5.20 1.94
C ILE A 122 -3.30 -5.65 2.01
N GLU A 123 -4.11 -5.36 0.99
CA GLU A 123 -5.50 -5.82 0.93
C GLU A 123 -5.61 -7.34 0.86
N THR A 124 -4.72 -8.02 0.11
CA THR A 124 -4.69 -9.49 0.11
C THR A 124 -4.32 -10.06 1.48
N ASN A 125 -3.35 -9.45 2.17
CA ASN A 125 -2.96 -9.85 3.52
C ASN A 125 -4.08 -9.60 4.54
N LEU A 126 -4.79 -8.47 4.43
CA LEU A 126 -5.95 -8.17 5.26
C LEU A 126 -7.10 -9.16 5.04
N LYS A 127 -7.31 -9.65 3.82
CA LYS A 127 -8.31 -10.70 3.56
C LYS A 127 -7.97 -11.99 4.30
N LYS A 128 -6.71 -12.45 4.19
CA LYS A 128 -6.23 -13.64 4.91
C LYS A 128 -6.38 -13.48 6.42
N LEU A 129 -5.93 -12.35 6.99
CA LEU A 129 -6.09 -12.06 8.42
C LEU A 129 -7.56 -12.07 8.88
N ARG A 130 -8.49 -11.55 8.06
CA ARG A 130 -9.93 -11.58 8.38
C ARG A 130 -10.49 -13.00 8.37
N GLU A 131 -10.06 -13.84 7.45
CA GLU A 131 -10.46 -15.25 7.39
C GLU A 131 -9.93 -16.01 8.61
N ASP A 132 -8.68 -15.79 9.00
CA ASP A 132 -8.08 -16.44 10.15
C ASP A 132 -8.69 -15.98 11.47
N LEU A 133 -8.95 -14.67 11.62
CA LEU A 133 -9.74 -14.16 12.75
C LEU A 133 -11.13 -14.80 12.80
N LYS A 134 -11.83 -14.93 11.67
CA LYS A 134 -13.15 -15.58 11.61
C LYS A 134 -13.10 -17.04 12.07
N LYS A 135 -12.06 -17.78 11.69
CA LYS A 135 -11.84 -19.16 12.16
C LYS A 135 -11.62 -19.20 13.67
N LEU A 136 -10.74 -18.35 14.20
CA LEU A 136 -10.45 -18.29 15.64
C LEU A 136 -11.68 -17.92 16.46
N TYR A 137 -12.44 -16.92 16.03
CA TYR A 137 -13.72 -16.57 16.66
C TYR A 137 -14.74 -17.72 16.61
N GLY A 138 -14.76 -18.49 15.52
CA GLY A 138 -15.56 -19.72 15.39
C GLY A 138 -15.16 -20.77 16.43
N THR A 139 -13.87 -21.11 16.51
CA THR A 139 -13.35 -22.08 17.49
C THR A 139 -13.62 -21.65 18.93
N MET A 140 -13.49 -20.35 19.23
CA MET A 140 -13.78 -19.81 20.55
C MET A 140 -15.26 -19.95 20.91
N ARG A 141 -16.16 -19.73 19.96
CA ARG A 141 -17.61 -19.91 20.15
C ARG A 141 -17.97 -21.38 20.39
N GLU A 142 -17.35 -22.30 19.66
CA GLU A 142 -17.54 -23.74 19.85
C GLU A 142 -17.07 -24.21 21.22
N LEU A 143 -15.89 -23.78 21.67
CA LEU A 143 -15.39 -24.08 23.02
C LEU A 143 -16.33 -23.57 24.10
N ARG A 144 -16.84 -22.34 23.98
CA ARG A 144 -17.81 -21.78 24.93
C ARG A 144 -19.13 -22.55 24.95
N ASN A 145 -19.62 -22.98 23.79
CA ASN A 145 -20.83 -23.77 23.69
C ASN A 145 -20.64 -25.18 24.28
N ALA A 146 -19.48 -25.80 24.06
CA ALA A 146 -19.13 -27.10 24.65
C ALA A 146 -19.03 -27.00 26.18
N ALA A 147 -18.36 -25.97 26.70
CA ALA A 147 -18.28 -25.71 28.14
C ALA A 147 -19.66 -25.48 28.78
N ARG A 148 -20.55 -24.73 28.12
CA ARG A 148 -21.94 -24.54 28.58
C ARG A 148 -22.73 -25.85 28.61
N LYS A 149 -22.57 -26.71 27.60
CA LYS A 149 -23.22 -28.02 27.55
C LYS A 149 -22.72 -28.93 28.68
N ALA A 150 -21.41 -28.99 28.90
CA ALA A 150 -20.82 -29.73 30.01
C ALA A 150 -21.37 -29.26 31.37
N ALA A 151 -21.35 -27.95 31.64
CA ALA A 151 -21.89 -27.40 32.88
C ALA A 151 -23.41 -27.65 33.06
N SER A 152 -24.17 -27.72 31.96
CA SER A 152 -25.59 -28.09 32.03
C SER A 152 -25.84 -29.57 32.26
N ALA A 153 -24.91 -30.44 31.85
CA ALA A 153 -24.96 -31.87 32.09
C ALA A 153 -24.57 -32.19 33.55
N GLU A 154 -23.50 -31.58 34.05
CA GLU A 154 -23.09 -31.69 35.46
C GLU A 154 -24.22 -31.27 36.42
N LYS A 155 -24.91 -30.15 36.13
CA LYS A 155 -26.08 -29.72 36.93
C LYS A 155 -27.26 -30.68 36.90
N ARG A 156 -27.41 -31.48 35.84
CA ARG A 156 -28.47 -32.51 35.77
C ARG A 156 -28.08 -33.74 36.57
N GLU A 157 -26.81 -34.16 36.49
CA GLU A 157 -26.28 -35.24 37.31
C GLU A 157 -26.37 -34.90 38.81
N GLU A 158 -26.04 -33.67 39.21
CA GLU A 158 -26.23 -33.20 40.60
C GLU A 158 -27.71 -33.16 41.03
N GLY A 159 -28.64 -32.95 40.11
CA GLY A 159 -30.09 -32.96 40.39
C GLY A 159 -30.73 -34.35 40.40
N GLU A 160 -30.11 -35.34 39.75
CA GLU A 160 -30.53 -36.76 39.76
C GLU A 160 -29.98 -37.52 40.97
N LEU A 161 -28.96 -37.00 41.65
CA LEU A 161 -28.54 -37.48 42.95
C LEU A 161 -29.59 -37.11 44.01
N VAL A 162 -30.44 -38.07 44.37
CA VAL A 162 -31.39 -37.94 45.49
C VAL A 162 -30.61 -37.60 46.77
N ALA A 163 -30.95 -36.51 47.44
CA ALA A 163 -30.35 -36.15 48.72
C ALA A 163 -30.63 -37.26 49.73
N LEU A 164 -29.62 -37.69 50.51
CA LEU A 164 -29.75 -38.72 51.56
C LEU A 164 -30.87 -38.41 52.59
N GLY A 165 -31.33 -37.16 52.68
CA GLY A 165 -32.47 -36.76 53.52
C GLY A 165 -33.84 -37.24 53.01
N ASP A 166 -33.99 -37.50 51.71
CA ASP A 166 -35.27 -37.92 51.12
C ASP A 166 -35.51 -39.44 51.26
N LEU A 167 -34.46 -40.22 51.50
CA LEU A 167 -34.55 -41.66 51.82
C LEU A 167 -35.00 -41.94 53.26
N ALA A 168 -34.88 -40.96 54.17
CA ALA A 168 -35.14 -41.15 55.60
C ALA A 168 -36.63 -41.13 56.00
N LEU A 169 -37.54 -40.87 55.05
CA LEU A 169 -38.99 -40.77 55.32
C LEU A 169 -39.75 -42.09 55.16
N ILE A 170 -39.12 -43.16 54.68
CA ILE A 170 -39.83 -44.41 54.34
C ILE A 170 -39.92 -45.39 55.53
N GLU A 171 -39.08 -45.27 56.57
CA GLU A 171 -39.03 -46.24 57.68
C GLU A 171 -39.94 -45.89 58.89
N LYS A 172 -40.85 -44.92 58.79
CA LYS A 172 -41.72 -44.52 59.92
C LYS A 172 -43.21 -44.80 59.77
N GLU A 173 -43.60 -45.58 58.77
CA GLU A 173 -44.99 -46.05 58.61
C GLU A 173 -45.05 -47.59 58.58
N GLU A 174 -44.73 -48.23 59.70
CA GLU A 174 -45.18 -49.60 60.04
C GLU A 174 -45.67 -49.64 61.49
#